data_AF-A0A972VIS3-F1
#
_entry.id   AF-A0A972VIS3-F1
#
_cell.length_a   1.000
_cell.length_b   1.000
_cell.length_c   1.000
_cell.angle_alpha   90.00
_cell.angle_beta   90.00
_cell.angle_gamma   90.00
#
_symmetry.space_group_name_H-M   'P 1'
#
loop_
_entity.id
_entity.type
_entity.pdbx_description
1 polymer ?
#
loop_
_entity_poly.entity_id
_entity_poly.type
_entity_poly.pdbx_seq_one_letter_code
_entity_poly.pdbx_strand_id
1 'polypeptide(L)'
;MSKTRAWVMWGLVIITLLSGCRTRSRNASGYSNQLSIKIDLLEGDDASAPAQNSVIERPWSSDHKWRPKRSHMWLNLQVMSENKSRHLPHGSFRVEEHAGMVWPKSDQPDEPIYLSFESDLGTVQFSGETDETGASGQVQVDVNSKQISLLEEAFDEEPPLELVLSLICRRVDATELIEYVDCGIKIDITQAGKLAHHDFSADDIRELIRTGHTFKAKGYIELARHHVPYDYIITWKKQGYTLTADQLVYAKQRNLDADMARQWKDVGHDVDLEKVYWIKGRNLKPASAVEWKQAKYDLTLEELYWVKSRNLDPDSAIDWAQAGYDLDLDELYWVKSRNLDTVSAVAWKKAGYTLNLEQLYRVKGRSLDTASAVAWKKAGYALDLDQLYWVKGRNLRPKTARAWSQIGYDLDLEQLYKTQSRNLSPGEAGEWKKANYNLSLEDLYDLKRYNVSSDYGAAFSNPSFEPLTVDELIKLKQSNISAETLKKLRRPKQPG
;
A
#
# COMPACT_ATOMS: atom_id res chain seq x y z
N MET A 1 6.51 27.25 35.63
CA MET A 1 7.06 25.94 36.02
C MET A 1 6.88 24.98 34.86
N SER A 2 8.00 24.65 34.23
CA SER A 2 8.14 23.80 33.05
C SER A 2 7.68 22.36 33.30
N LYS A 3 6.85 21.81 32.40
CA LYS A 3 6.64 20.36 32.28
C LYS A 3 7.04 19.91 30.88
N THR A 4 8.34 19.89 30.70
CA THR A 4 9.08 19.09 29.72
C THR A 4 9.07 17.63 30.18
N ARG A 5 9.08 16.71 29.20
CA ARG A 5 9.31 15.24 29.27
C ARG A 5 8.06 14.36 29.28
N ALA A 6 7.70 13.87 28.09
CA ALA A 6 7.37 12.45 27.84
C ALA A 6 7.20 12.15 26.34
N TRP A 7 8.12 12.59 25.48
CA TRP A 7 8.21 12.12 24.07
C TRP A 7 9.68 12.15 23.63
N VAL A 8 10.48 11.25 24.18
CA VAL A 8 11.81 10.90 23.66
C VAL A 8 11.93 9.40 23.85
N MET A 9 11.76 8.63 22.77
CA MET A 9 12.33 7.29 22.55
C MET A 9 11.64 6.63 21.35
N TRP A 10 11.91 7.11 20.13
CA TRP A 10 11.85 6.31 18.88
C TRP A 10 12.78 6.92 17.81
N GLY A 11 13.97 7.35 18.24
CA GLY A 11 15.04 7.81 17.37
C GLY A 11 16.34 7.13 17.81
N LEU A 12 16.57 5.90 17.34
CA LEU A 12 17.87 5.24 17.14
C LEU A 12 17.64 3.73 16.89
N VAL A 13 17.25 3.34 15.67
CA VAL A 13 17.61 2.02 15.08
C VAL A 13 17.72 2.20 13.57
N ILE A 14 18.64 3.05 13.14
CA ILE A 14 19.19 3.07 11.79
C ILE A 14 20.70 3.20 12.00
N ILE A 15 21.49 2.36 11.34
CA ILE A 15 22.91 2.06 11.58
C ILE A 15 23.13 0.87 12.52
N THR A 16 22.84 -0.34 12.03
CA THR A 16 23.75 -1.51 12.04
C THR A 16 23.03 -2.75 11.51
N LEU A 17 22.78 -2.81 10.20
CA LEU A 17 22.61 -4.07 9.44
C LEU A 17 23.12 -3.88 7.98
N LEU A 18 24.27 -3.21 7.82
CA LEU A 18 25.03 -3.15 6.56
C LEU A 18 26.26 -4.09 6.59
N SER A 19 26.09 -5.29 7.15
CA SER A 19 27.13 -6.33 7.15
C SER A 19 26.46 -7.69 7.25
N GLY A 20 25.72 -8.07 6.21
CA GLY A 20 24.96 -9.32 6.26
C GLY A 20 24.20 -9.69 4.99
N CYS A 21 24.59 -9.16 3.84
CA CYS A 21 24.22 -9.70 2.56
C CYS A 21 25.44 -9.63 1.64
N ARG A 22 26.44 -10.48 1.94
CA ARG A 22 27.17 -11.12 0.85
C ARG A 22 26.16 -12.04 0.16
N THR A 23 25.30 -11.46 -0.68
CA THR A 23 24.98 -12.16 -1.92
C THR A 23 26.33 -12.36 -2.57
N ARG A 24 26.90 -13.56 -2.41
CA ARG A 24 27.83 -14.11 -3.37
C ARG A 24 27.12 -13.94 -4.71
N SER A 25 27.42 -12.84 -5.38
CA SER A 25 27.18 -12.69 -6.79
C SER A 25 27.96 -13.83 -7.42
N ARG A 26 27.29 -14.95 -7.61
CA ARG A 26 27.61 -15.92 -8.65
C ARG A 26 27.24 -15.27 -9.98
N ASN A 27 27.86 -14.13 -10.30
CA ASN A 27 28.00 -13.64 -11.67
C ASN A 27 29.45 -13.79 -12.13
N ALA A 28 30.13 -14.83 -11.66
CA ALA A 28 31.41 -15.29 -12.21
C ALA A 28 31.22 -16.27 -13.39
N SER A 29 30.06 -16.31 -14.05
CA SER A 29 29.83 -17.24 -15.16
C SER A 29 28.78 -16.74 -16.16
N GLY A 30 29.06 -15.58 -16.78
CA GLY A 30 28.26 -15.04 -17.88
C GLY A 30 29.07 -14.20 -18.88
N TYR A 31 30.16 -13.56 -18.45
CA TYR A 31 31.06 -12.76 -19.28
C TYR A 31 32.18 -13.59 -19.95
N SER A 32 31.88 -14.78 -20.47
CA SER A 32 32.93 -15.65 -21.03
C SER A 32 33.45 -15.26 -22.42
N ASN A 33 33.03 -14.10 -22.96
CA ASN A 33 33.25 -13.71 -24.36
C ASN A 33 33.77 -12.26 -24.49
N GLN A 34 34.55 -11.79 -23.52
CA GLN A 34 35.17 -10.47 -23.57
C GLN A 34 36.54 -10.61 -24.24
N LEU A 35 36.76 -9.83 -25.31
CA LEU A 35 38.07 -9.69 -25.92
C LEU A 35 38.66 -8.33 -25.53
N SER A 36 39.50 -8.33 -24.51
CA SER A 36 40.26 -7.14 -24.16
C SER A 36 41.44 -7.04 -25.13
N ILE A 37 41.53 -5.96 -25.92
CA ILE A 37 42.69 -5.65 -26.75
C ILE A 37 43.41 -4.46 -26.11
N LYS A 38 44.61 -4.71 -25.60
CA LYS A 38 45.47 -3.66 -25.07
C LYS A 38 46.32 -3.13 -26.21
N ILE A 39 46.31 -1.82 -26.39
CA ILE A 39 47.19 -1.11 -27.32
C ILE A 39 48.18 -0.34 -26.46
N ASP A 40 49.46 -0.60 -26.62
CA ASP A 40 50.48 0.19 -25.94
C ASP A 40 50.67 1.49 -26.72
N LEU A 41 50.26 2.63 -26.14
CA LEU A 41 50.58 3.96 -26.70
C LEU A 41 51.80 4.53 -25.95
N LEU A 42 52.68 5.25 -26.64
CA LEU A 42 53.87 5.82 -26.00
C LEU A 42 53.52 7.14 -25.32
N GLU A 43 54.22 7.47 -24.23
CA GLU A 43 54.03 8.74 -23.51
C GLU A 43 54.31 9.93 -24.45
N GLY A 44 53.27 10.70 -24.79
CA GLY A 44 53.28 11.74 -25.83
C GLY A 44 52.25 11.55 -26.95
N ASP A 45 51.78 10.32 -27.15
CA ASP A 45 50.65 10.00 -28.05
C ASP A 45 49.29 10.47 -27.46
N ASP A 46 49.26 10.80 -26.16
CA ASP A 46 48.08 11.22 -25.39
C ASP A 46 47.66 12.69 -25.64
N ALA A 47 48.48 13.49 -26.34
CA ALA A 47 48.35 14.95 -26.36
C ALA A 47 47.63 15.53 -27.59
N SER A 48 47.57 14.79 -28.71
CA SER A 48 47.11 15.29 -30.01
C SER A 48 46.92 14.12 -30.99
N ALA A 49 45.95 14.18 -31.90
CA ALA A 49 45.90 13.24 -33.02
C ALA A 49 47.15 13.43 -33.89
N PRO A 50 47.74 12.38 -34.45
CA PRO A 50 48.98 12.54 -35.21
C PRO A 50 48.74 13.35 -36.50
N ALA A 51 49.69 14.22 -36.84
CA ALA A 51 49.63 15.04 -38.04
C ALA A 51 49.77 14.17 -39.32
N GLN A 52 48.85 14.37 -40.28
CA GLN A 52 48.82 13.92 -41.69
C GLN A 52 49.38 12.52 -42.03
N ASN A 53 48.50 11.62 -42.49
CA ASN A 53 48.84 10.33 -43.12
C ASN A 53 49.82 9.48 -42.28
N SER A 54 49.77 9.63 -40.96
CA SER A 54 50.62 8.90 -40.04
C SER A 54 50.02 7.52 -39.82
N VAL A 55 50.63 6.52 -40.44
CA VAL A 55 50.43 5.14 -40.05
C VAL A 55 51.06 4.96 -38.66
N ILE A 56 50.22 4.83 -37.62
CA ILE A 56 50.71 4.47 -36.28
C ILE A 56 50.75 2.95 -36.21
N GLU A 57 51.95 2.40 -36.07
CA GLU A 57 52.17 0.99 -35.72
C GLU A 57 52.45 0.85 -34.22
N ARG A 58 51.66 0.03 -33.53
CA ARG A 58 51.83 -0.27 -32.11
C ARG A 58 51.63 -1.75 -31.82
N PRO A 59 52.33 -2.32 -30.82
CA PRO A 59 52.02 -3.65 -30.37
C PRO A 59 50.63 -3.66 -29.74
N TRP A 60 49.89 -4.74 -29.95
CA TRP A 60 48.68 -5.04 -29.20
C TRP A 60 48.75 -6.45 -28.62
N SER A 61 48.04 -6.65 -27.52
CA SER A 61 47.87 -7.97 -26.91
C SER A 61 46.43 -8.15 -26.45
N SER A 62 46.01 -9.40 -26.28
CA SER A 62 44.70 -9.72 -25.72
C SER A 62 44.78 -10.41 -24.37
N ASP A 63 43.80 -10.11 -23.51
CA ASP A 63 43.63 -10.86 -22.26
C ASP A 63 42.90 -12.18 -22.57
N HIS A 64 43.54 -13.30 -22.20
CA HIS A 64 43.02 -14.67 -22.29
C HIS A 64 43.03 -15.31 -23.69
N LYS A 65 42.80 -16.63 -23.72
CA LYS A 65 42.69 -17.42 -24.96
C LYS A 65 41.58 -16.87 -25.86
N TRP A 66 41.95 -16.55 -27.09
CA TRP A 66 41.08 -15.97 -28.11
C TRP A 66 39.96 -16.94 -28.50
N ARG A 67 38.75 -16.77 -27.95
CA ARG A 67 37.60 -17.68 -28.15
C ARG A 67 36.34 -16.93 -28.60
N PRO A 68 36.12 -16.67 -29.90
CA PRO A 68 34.87 -16.14 -30.39
C PRO A 68 33.78 -17.24 -30.37
N LYS A 69 33.21 -17.53 -29.19
CA LYS A 69 32.17 -18.56 -29.04
C LYS A 69 30.78 -18.13 -29.54
N ARG A 70 30.56 -16.86 -29.89
CA ARG A 70 29.23 -16.29 -30.26
C ARG A 70 29.35 -15.07 -31.19
N SER A 71 28.20 -14.64 -31.73
CA SER A 71 27.98 -13.50 -32.63
C SER A 71 28.30 -12.10 -32.08
N HIS A 72 28.74 -11.97 -30.82
CA HIS A 72 29.06 -10.70 -30.17
C HIS A 72 30.45 -10.74 -29.54
N MET A 73 31.23 -9.69 -29.80
CA MET A 73 32.56 -9.45 -29.24
C MET A 73 32.54 -8.15 -28.46
N TRP A 74 33.18 -8.15 -27.29
CA TRP A 74 33.37 -6.93 -26.52
C TRP A 74 34.80 -6.47 -26.66
N LEU A 75 35.05 -5.39 -27.40
CA LEU A 75 36.37 -4.81 -27.61
C LEU A 75 36.64 -3.80 -26.49
N ASN A 76 37.55 -4.15 -25.60
CA ASN A 76 38.07 -3.20 -24.62
C ASN A 76 39.41 -2.72 -25.10
N LEU A 77 39.49 -1.46 -25.50
CA LEU A 77 40.75 -0.80 -25.78
C LEU A 77 41.32 -0.28 -24.46
N GLN A 78 42.52 -0.72 -24.13
CA GLN A 78 43.28 -0.18 -23.02
C GLN A 78 44.50 0.51 -23.58
N VAL A 79 44.73 1.73 -23.13
CA VAL A 79 45.96 2.47 -23.39
C VAL A 79 46.88 2.28 -22.20
N MET A 80 48.08 1.78 -22.48
CA MET A 80 49.13 1.56 -21.48
C MET A 80 50.13 2.70 -21.56
N SER A 81 50.35 3.41 -20.45
CA SER A 81 51.47 4.35 -20.25
C SER A 81 52.41 3.81 -19.16
N GLU A 82 53.65 4.31 -19.07
CA GLU A 82 54.73 3.75 -18.20
C GLU A 82 54.33 3.46 -16.74
N ASN A 83 53.26 4.08 -16.21
CA ASN A 83 52.76 3.81 -14.85
C ASN A 83 51.22 3.75 -14.69
N LYS A 84 50.42 3.82 -15.76
CA LYS A 84 48.95 3.79 -15.67
C LYS A 84 48.33 3.11 -16.90
N SER A 85 47.42 2.16 -16.67
CA SER A 85 46.47 1.73 -17.69
C SER A 85 45.22 2.61 -17.61
N ARG A 86 44.77 3.12 -18.77
CA ARG A 86 43.47 3.77 -18.90
C ARG A 86 42.59 2.95 -19.82
N HIS A 87 41.38 2.65 -19.36
CA HIS A 87 40.37 2.06 -20.21
C HIS A 87 39.77 3.15 -21.09
N LEU A 88 39.82 2.95 -22.40
CA LEU A 88 39.06 3.78 -23.32
C LEU A 88 37.58 3.41 -23.25
N PRO A 89 36.67 4.30 -23.69
CA PRO A 89 35.27 3.94 -23.89
C PRO A 89 35.17 2.68 -24.76
N HIS A 90 34.68 1.59 -24.18
CA HIS A 90 34.65 0.26 -24.80
C HIS A 90 33.35 0.02 -25.58
N GLY A 91 33.40 -0.74 -26.67
CA GLY A 91 32.25 -1.07 -27.50
C GLY A 91 31.94 -2.56 -27.53
N SER A 92 30.65 -2.91 -27.56
CA SER A 92 30.22 -4.27 -27.94
C SER A 92 29.79 -4.26 -29.40
N PHE A 93 30.35 -5.19 -30.17
CA PHE A 93 30.13 -5.28 -31.61
C PHE A 93 29.64 -6.66 -31.98
N ARG A 94 28.83 -6.74 -33.05
CA ARG A 94 28.43 -8.02 -33.63
C ARG A 94 29.46 -8.46 -34.66
N VAL A 95 30.03 -9.64 -34.45
CA VAL A 95 31.05 -10.23 -35.33
C VAL A 95 30.56 -10.35 -36.78
N GLU A 96 29.26 -10.55 -36.96
CA GLU A 96 28.59 -10.74 -38.25
C GLU A 96 28.42 -9.43 -39.05
N GLU A 97 28.52 -8.26 -38.40
CA GLU A 97 28.36 -6.93 -39.04
C GLU A 97 29.67 -6.41 -39.67
N HIS A 98 30.72 -7.22 -39.66
CA HIS A 98 32.04 -6.87 -40.18
C HIS A 98 32.45 -7.81 -41.32
N ALA A 99 32.16 -7.40 -42.56
CA ALA A 99 32.63 -8.09 -43.76
C ALA A 99 34.16 -7.95 -43.90
N GLY A 100 34.87 -9.06 -44.19
CA GLY A 100 36.31 -9.06 -44.47
C GLY A 100 37.25 -9.34 -43.28
N MET A 101 36.72 -9.56 -42.08
CA MET A 101 37.54 -9.96 -40.93
C MET A 101 37.93 -11.45 -41.00
N VAL A 102 39.23 -11.74 -40.84
CA VAL A 102 39.73 -13.11 -40.71
C VAL A 102 39.86 -13.41 -39.22
N TRP A 103 38.95 -14.27 -38.76
CA TRP A 103 38.93 -14.74 -37.40
C TRP A 103 39.69 -16.07 -37.30
N PRO A 104 40.53 -16.24 -36.27
CA PRO A 104 41.05 -17.56 -35.95
C PRO A 104 39.87 -18.50 -35.64
N LYS A 105 39.91 -19.67 -36.25
CA LYS A 105 38.87 -20.71 -36.18
C LYS A 105 39.02 -21.55 -34.92
N SER A 106 40.18 -21.53 -34.25
CA SER A 106 40.44 -22.35 -33.05
C SER A 106 41.51 -21.76 -32.11
N ASP A 107 41.72 -22.41 -30.95
CA ASP A 107 42.79 -22.10 -29.99
C ASP A 107 44.19 -22.57 -30.48
N GLN A 108 44.35 -22.89 -31.77
CA GLN A 108 45.65 -23.33 -32.27
C GLN A 108 46.62 -22.16 -32.30
N PRO A 109 47.87 -22.37 -31.84
CA PRO A 109 48.92 -21.37 -31.99
C PRO A 109 49.18 -21.12 -33.48
N ASP A 110 49.69 -19.93 -33.78
CA ASP A 110 50.11 -19.49 -35.12
C ASP A 110 48.94 -19.34 -36.12
N GLU A 111 47.68 -19.19 -35.64
CA GLU A 111 46.58 -18.79 -36.52
C GLU A 111 46.62 -17.27 -36.74
N PRO A 112 46.58 -16.80 -38.01
CA PRO A 112 46.62 -15.39 -38.31
C PRO A 112 45.34 -14.67 -37.89
N ILE A 113 45.50 -13.46 -37.37
CA ILE A 113 44.43 -12.55 -36.96
C ILE A 113 44.46 -11.33 -37.89
N TYR A 114 43.32 -11.01 -38.47
CA TYR A 114 43.14 -9.76 -39.20
C TYR A 114 41.78 -9.13 -38.89
N LEU A 115 41.80 -7.98 -38.20
CA LEU A 115 40.62 -7.18 -37.87
C LEU A 115 40.76 -5.80 -38.50
N SER A 116 39.71 -5.28 -39.12
CA SER A 116 39.72 -3.92 -39.69
C SER A 116 38.44 -3.19 -39.30
N PHE A 117 38.58 -2.03 -38.68
CA PHE A 117 37.50 -1.09 -38.39
C PHE A 117 37.69 0.14 -39.27
N GLU A 118 36.61 0.64 -39.85
CA GLU A 118 36.63 1.73 -40.81
C GLU A 118 35.44 2.68 -40.53
N SER A 119 35.71 3.97 -40.61
CA SER A 119 34.77 5.09 -40.52
C SER A 119 35.29 6.24 -41.40
N ASP A 120 34.55 7.34 -41.52
CA ASP A 120 35.09 8.50 -42.24
C ASP A 120 36.37 9.07 -41.59
N LEU A 121 36.55 8.89 -40.27
CA LEU A 121 37.70 9.32 -39.48
C LEU A 121 38.98 8.53 -39.78
N GLY A 122 38.88 7.37 -40.43
CA GLY A 122 40.04 6.54 -40.74
C GLY A 122 39.79 5.05 -40.56
N THR A 123 40.89 4.30 -40.57
CA THR A 123 40.92 2.84 -40.47
C THR A 123 41.83 2.40 -39.32
N VAL A 124 41.37 1.42 -38.53
CA VAL A 124 42.18 0.72 -37.52
C VAL A 124 42.28 -0.75 -37.92
N GLN A 125 43.49 -1.22 -38.23
CA GLN A 125 43.77 -2.59 -38.65
C GLN A 125 44.61 -3.31 -37.61
N PHE A 126 44.13 -4.42 -37.09
CA PHE A 126 44.90 -5.31 -36.23
C PHE A 126 45.38 -6.50 -37.06
N SER A 127 46.69 -6.74 -37.03
CA SER A 127 47.33 -7.93 -37.59
C SER A 127 48.09 -8.64 -36.47
N GLY A 128 48.14 -9.96 -36.49
CA GLY A 128 48.83 -10.72 -35.45
C GLY A 128 48.61 -12.22 -35.56
N GLU A 129 49.03 -12.93 -34.52
CA GLU A 129 48.90 -14.38 -34.43
C GLU A 129 48.43 -14.78 -33.02
N THR A 130 47.80 -15.94 -32.93
CA THR A 130 47.44 -16.56 -31.64
C THR A 130 48.64 -17.30 -31.05
N ASP A 131 48.74 -17.31 -29.72
CA ASP A 131 49.70 -18.14 -28.98
C ASP A 131 49.00 -18.88 -27.81
N GLU A 132 49.79 -19.59 -26.98
CA GLU A 132 49.26 -20.35 -25.84
C GLU A 132 48.58 -19.48 -24.76
N THR A 133 48.89 -18.19 -24.73
CA THR A 133 48.49 -17.20 -23.71
C THR A 133 47.37 -16.27 -24.17
N GLY A 134 47.22 -16.08 -25.49
CA GLY A 134 46.21 -15.23 -26.08
C GLY A 134 46.51 -14.94 -27.55
N ALA A 135 46.48 -13.65 -27.91
CA ALA A 135 46.88 -13.17 -29.22
C ALA A 135 47.65 -11.86 -29.08
N SER A 136 48.58 -11.64 -29.99
CA SER A 136 49.35 -10.39 -30.06
C SER A 136 49.74 -10.07 -31.50
N GLY A 137 50.12 -8.83 -31.74
CA GLY A 137 50.60 -8.41 -33.04
C GLY A 137 50.76 -6.91 -33.17
N GLN A 138 50.59 -6.38 -34.39
CA GLN A 138 50.69 -4.96 -34.70
C GLN A 138 49.32 -4.38 -35.03
N VAL A 139 49.00 -3.24 -34.45
CA VAL A 139 47.86 -2.41 -34.84
C VAL A 139 48.39 -1.28 -35.71
N GLN A 140 47.76 -1.10 -36.85
CA GLN A 140 47.99 -0.04 -37.80
C GLN A 140 46.80 0.92 -37.75
N VAL A 141 47.04 2.19 -37.45
CA VAL A 141 46.00 3.23 -37.43
C VAL A 141 46.30 4.21 -38.55
N ASP A 142 45.36 4.36 -39.47
CA ASP A 142 45.40 5.34 -40.55
C ASP A 142 44.27 6.35 -40.35
N VAL A 143 44.61 7.57 -39.92
CA VAL A 143 43.64 8.64 -39.64
C VAL A 143 43.40 9.51 -40.87
N ASN A 144 42.13 9.79 -41.16
CA ASN A 144 41.74 10.70 -42.22
C ASN A 144 41.90 12.15 -41.75
N SER A 145 43.07 12.73 -42.01
CA SER A 145 43.42 14.10 -41.61
C SER A 145 42.37 15.16 -41.99
N LYS A 146 41.66 14.99 -43.11
CA LYS A 146 40.61 15.94 -43.52
C LYS A 146 39.43 15.93 -42.54
N GLN A 147 39.03 14.77 -42.05
CA GLN A 147 37.94 14.67 -41.08
C GLN A 147 38.38 15.10 -39.68
N ILE A 148 39.63 14.83 -39.30
CA ILE A 148 40.21 15.33 -38.05
C ILE A 148 40.23 16.87 -38.03
N SER A 149 40.66 17.52 -39.12
CA SER A 149 40.61 18.98 -39.22
C SER A 149 39.18 19.55 -39.18
N LEU A 150 38.18 18.82 -39.69
CA LEU A 150 36.77 19.23 -39.56
C LEU A 150 36.29 19.17 -38.10
N LEU A 151 36.72 18.14 -37.36
CA LEU A 151 36.45 18.06 -35.92
C LEU A 151 37.16 19.16 -35.15
N GLU A 152 38.44 19.42 -35.43
CA GLU A 152 39.21 20.53 -34.85
C GLU A 152 38.51 21.88 -35.05
N GLU A 153 38.08 22.15 -36.28
CA GLU A 153 37.37 23.39 -36.62
C GLU A 153 36.02 23.49 -35.90
N ALA A 154 35.27 22.40 -35.82
CA ALA A 154 33.93 22.39 -35.21
C ALA A 154 33.97 22.54 -33.68
N PHE A 155 34.97 21.94 -33.01
CA PHE A 155 35.06 21.92 -31.55
C PHE A 155 36.07 22.92 -30.97
N ASP A 156 36.86 23.62 -31.80
CA ASP A 156 37.95 24.52 -31.40
C ASP A 156 38.98 23.81 -30.50
N GLU A 157 39.13 22.50 -30.70
CA GLU A 157 40.07 21.65 -29.96
C GLU A 157 40.44 20.42 -30.78
N GLU A 158 41.67 19.96 -30.62
CA GLU A 158 42.15 18.76 -31.28
C GLU A 158 41.61 17.49 -30.60
N PRO A 159 41.02 16.53 -31.35
CA PRO A 159 40.56 15.28 -30.75
C PRO A 159 41.76 14.49 -30.22
N PRO A 160 41.73 14.01 -28.96
CA PRO A 160 42.76 13.12 -28.49
C PRO A 160 42.73 11.80 -29.29
N LEU A 161 43.91 11.25 -29.61
CA LEU A 161 44.04 10.01 -30.39
C LEU A 161 43.17 8.87 -29.82
N GLU A 162 43.12 8.76 -28.49
CA GLU A 162 42.27 7.82 -27.76
C GLU A 162 40.80 7.89 -28.17
N LEU A 163 40.27 9.11 -28.33
CA LEU A 163 38.90 9.33 -28.76
C LEU A 163 38.74 8.93 -30.22
N VAL A 164 39.65 9.35 -31.12
CA VAL A 164 39.63 8.99 -32.55
C VAL A 164 39.61 7.47 -32.74
N LEU A 165 40.47 6.74 -32.04
CA LEU A 165 40.50 5.28 -32.05
C LEU A 165 39.17 4.69 -31.61
N SER A 166 38.58 5.23 -30.54
CA SER A 166 37.29 4.76 -30.04
C SER A 166 36.15 5.00 -31.02
N LEU A 167 36.18 6.13 -31.75
CA LEU A 167 35.17 6.50 -32.73
C LEU A 167 35.27 5.64 -34.00
N ILE A 168 36.48 5.43 -34.54
CA ILE A 168 36.71 4.54 -35.70
C ILE A 168 36.24 3.13 -35.39
N CYS A 169 36.65 2.58 -34.23
CA CYS A 169 36.23 1.24 -33.81
C CYS A 169 34.70 1.13 -33.67
N ARG A 170 34.03 2.24 -33.36
CA ARG A 170 32.57 2.32 -33.21
C ARG A 170 31.82 2.74 -34.47
N ARG A 171 32.53 3.06 -35.57
CA ARG A 171 31.95 3.59 -36.81
C ARG A 171 31.14 4.88 -36.57
N VAL A 172 31.61 5.71 -35.65
CA VAL A 172 31.06 7.06 -35.45
C VAL A 172 31.78 8.00 -36.39
N ASP A 173 31.02 8.63 -37.27
CA ASP A 173 31.56 9.54 -38.28
C ASP A 173 31.77 10.96 -37.72
N ALA A 174 32.68 11.72 -38.32
CA ALA A 174 32.93 13.12 -37.95
C ALA A 174 31.64 13.95 -38.01
N THR A 175 30.83 13.71 -39.06
CA THR A 175 29.58 14.43 -39.27
C THR A 175 28.60 14.23 -38.10
N GLU A 176 28.51 13.01 -37.55
CA GLU A 176 27.65 12.72 -36.41
C GLU A 176 28.05 13.55 -35.17
N LEU A 177 29.36 13.72 -34.94
CA LEU A 177 29.84 14.53 -33.83
C LEU A 177 29.56 16.03 -34.05
N ILE A 178 29.81 16.53 -35.25
CA ILE A 178 29.58 17.93 -35.64
C ILE A 178 28.10 18.30 -35.47
N GLU A 179 27.19 17.36 -35.76
CA GLU A 179 25.76 17.56 -35.56
C GLU A 179 25.36 17.91 -34.12
N TYR A 180 26.13 17.49 -33.11
CA TYR A 180 25.90 17.92 -31.72
C TYR A 180 26.21 19.40 -31.51
N VAL A 181 27.23 19.94 -32.18
CA VAL A 181 27.55 21.37 -32.15
C VAL A 181 26.46 22.17 -32.85
N ASP A 182 25.96 21.67 -33.98
CA ASP A 182 24.86 22.29 -34.75
C ASP A 182 23.54 22.35 -33.99
N CYS A 183 23.36 21.51 -32.96
CA CYS A 183 22.23 21.63 -32.02
C CYS A 183 22.27 22.93 -31.19
N GLY A 184 23.38 23.68 -31.22
CA GLY A 184 23.57 24.89 -30.41
C GLY A 184 23.83 24.61 -28.93
N ILE A 185 24.25 23.38 -28.59
CA ILE A 185 24.66 23.04 -27.22
C ILE A 185 26.16 23.28 -27.05
N LYS A 186 26.55 23.82 -25.89
CA LYS A 186 27.96 23.93 -25.54
C LYS A 186 28.48 22.57 -25.08
N ILE A 187 29.29 21.93 -25.91
CA ILE A 187 29.81 20.59 -25.72
C ILE A 187 31.26 20.50 -26.23
N ASP A 188 32.10 19.73 -25.54
CA ASP A 188 33.46 19.39 -26.00
C ASP A 188 33.44 18.06 -26.79
N ILE A 189 34.46 17.79 -27.59
CA ILE A 189 34.57 16.63 -28.48
C ILE A 189 34.51 15.31 -27.71
N THR A 190 35.06 15.28 -26.51
CA THR A 190 35.01 14.12 -25.62
C THR A 190 33.59 13.87 -25.10
N GLN A 191 32.84 14.94 -24.81
CA GLN A 191 31.44 14.89 -24.41
C GLN A 191 30.54 14.47 -25.58
N ALA A 192 30.79 14.96 -26.79
CA ALA A 192 30.10 14.53 -28.01
C ALA A 192 30.32 13.04 -28.26
N GLY A 193 31.57 12.57 -28.12
CA GLY A 193 31.90 11.15 -28.17
C GLY A 193 31.15 10.31 -27.12
N LYS A 194 30.91 10.85 -25.91
CA LYS A 194 30.09 10.17 -24.89
C LYS A 194 28.61 10.10 -25.24
N LEU A 195 28.06 11.08 -25.96
CA LEU A 195 26.67 11.02 -26.44
C LEU A 195 26.51 9.96 -27.53
N ALA A 196 27.39 9.99 -28.54
CA ALA A 196 27.44 8.97 -29.57
C ALA A 196 27.68 7.57 -28.97
N HIS A 197 28.47 7.48 -27.89
CA HIS A 197 28.70 6.22 -27.19
C HIS A 197 27.43 5.60 -26.58
N HIS A 198 26.47 6.43 -26.18
CA HIS A 198 25.24 6.02 -25.52
C HIS A 198 24.02 6.06 -26.47
N ASP A 199 24.26 6.09 -27.78
CA ASP A 199 23.24 6.12 -28.84
C ASP A 199 22.20 7.23 -28.65
N PHE A 200 22.64 8.41 -28.20
CA PHE A 200 21.77 9.56 -27.97
C PHE A 200 22.03 10.61 -29.04
N SER A 201 21.18 10.61 -30.07
CA SER A 201 21.44 11.31 -31.33
C SER A 201 21.31 12.83 -31.22
N ALA A 202 21.90 13.55 -32.18
CA ALA A 202 21.68 14.98 -32.33
C ALA A 202 20.20 15.30 -32.60
N ASP A 203 19.46 14.43 -33.31
CA ASP A 203 18.02 14.57 -33.53
C ASP A 203 17.21 14.52 -32.22
N ASP A 204 17.58 13.63 -31.29
CA ASP A 204 16.95 13.58 -29.97
C ASP A 204 17.16 14.91 -29.21
N ILE A 205 18.35 15.49 -29.31
CA ILE A 205 18.67 16.80 -28.72
C ILE A 205 17.88 17.92 -29.39
N ARG A 206 17.81 17.95 -30.73
CA ARG A 206 17.02 18.93 -31.49
C ARG A 206 15.55 18.89 -31.09
N GLU A 207 14.98 17.69 -30.95
CA GLU A 207 13.59 17.51 -30.54
C GLU A 207 13.36 17.96 -29.10
N LEU A 208 14.29 17.69 -28.18
CA LEU A 208 14.26 18.23 -26.83
C LEU A 208 14.30 19.77 -26.84
N ILE A 209 15.23 20.39 -27.56
CA ILE A 209 15.34 21.85 -27.66
C ILE A 209 14.08 22.46 -28.27
N ARG A 210 13.55 21.87 -29.35
CA ARG A 210 12.32 22.30 -30.03
C ARG A 210 11.09 22.28 -29.11
N THR A 211 11.06 21.34 -28.17
CA THR A 211 10.03 21.25 -27.12
C THR A 211 10.37 22.04 -25.85
N GLY A 212 11.44 22.84 -25.91
CA GLY A 212 11.91 23.75 -24.87
C GLY A 212 12.63 23.06 -23.71
N HIS A 213 13.19 21.87 -23.92
CA HIS A 213 14.03 21.15 -22.96
C HIS A 213 15.49 21.41 -23.31
N THR A 214 16.16 22.15 -22.43
CA THR A 214 17.58 22.46 -22.58
C THR A 214 18.32 21.97 -21.35
N PHE A 215 19.36 21.17 -21.56
CA PHE A 215 20.26 20.73 -20.51
C PHE A 215 21.68 21.24 -20.79
N LYS A 216 22.56 21.20 -19.79
CA LYS A 216 24.00 21.29 -20.05
C LYS A 216 24.46 19.95 -20.64
N ALA A 217 25.60 19.92 -21.34
CA ALA A 217 26.16 18.69 -21.91
C ALA A 217 26.18 17.51 -20.93
N LYS A 218 26.61 17.74 -19.67
CA LYS A 218 26.54 16.73 -18.60
C LYS A 218 25.13 16.14 -18.44
N GLY A 219 24.08 16.95 -18.48
CA GLY A 219 22.70 16.49 -18.35
C GLY A 219 22.27 15.59 -19.50
N TYR A 220 22.59 15.95 -20.75
CA TYR A 220 22.34 15.07 -21.91
C TYR A 220 23.09 13.74 -21.78
N ILE A 221 24.36 13.78 -21.35
CA ILE A 221 25.17 12.58 -21.14
C ILE A 221 24.57 11.67 -20.04
N GLU A 222 24.08 12.23 -18.93
CA GLU A 222 23.42 11.43 -17.89
C GLU A 222 22.12 10.77 -18.40
N LEU A 223 21.31 11.51 -19.16
CA LEU A 223 20.10 10.97 -19.79
C LEU A 223 20.43 9.83 -20.76
N ALA A 224 21.44 10.04 -21.60
CA ALA A 224 21.95 9.06 -22.56
C ALA A 224 22.44 7.79 -21.85
N ARG A 225 23.34 7.93 -20.86
CA ARG A 225 23.90 6.81 -20.08
C ARG A 225 22.83 5.95 -19.41
N HIS A 226 21.74 6.58 -18.99
CA HIS A 226 20.63 5.89 -18.32
C HIS A 226 19.47 5.55 -19.25
N HIS A 227 19.66 5.69 -20.56
CA HIS A 227 18.68 5.38 -21.61
C HIS A 227 17.32 6.01 -21.31
N VAL A 228 17.32 7.30 -20.96
CA VAL A 228 16.11 8.08 -20.80
C VAL A 228 15.70 8.62 -22.17
N PRO A 229 14.62 8.11 -22.78
CA PRO A 229 14.25 8.52 -24.14
C PRO A 229 13.66 9.94 -24.13
N TYR A 230 13.83 10.68 -25.22
CA TYR A 230 13.41 12.08 -25.29
C TYR A 230 11.88 12.25 -25.17
N ASP A 231 11.09 11.30 -25.68
CA ASP A 231 9.64 11.31 -25.60
C ASP A 231 9.15 11.24 -24.15
N TYR A 232 9.78 10.41 -23.32
CA TYR A 232 9.55 10.34 -21.88
C TYR A 232 9.79 11.69 -21.21
N ILE A 233 10.88 12.39 -21.54
CA ILE A 233 11.19 13.72 -21.01
C ILE A 233 10.09 14.72 -21.40
N ILE A 234 9.68 14.71 -22.67
CA ILE A 234 8.63 15.58 -23.21
C ILE A 234 7.29 15.33 -22.50
N THR A 235 6.93 14.08 -22.21
CA THR A 235 5.66 13.76 -21.54
C THR A 235 5.56 14.39 -20.16
N TRP A 236 6.64 14.39 -19.37
CA TRP A 236 6.66 15.03 -18.05
C TRP A 236 6.37 16.53 -18.16
N LYS A 237 7.06 17.24 -19.06
CA LYS A 237 6.86 18.69 -19.22
C LYS A 237 5.48 19.03 -19.78
N LYS A 238 4.95 18.25 -20.73
CA LYS A 238 3.58 18.41 -21.25
C LYS A 238 2.53 18.34 -20.14
N GLN A 239 2.78 17.57 -19.09
CA GLN A 239 1.90 17.46 -17.94
C GLN A 239 2.19 18.49 -16.82
N GLY A 240 3.10 19.42 -17.08
CA GLY A 240 3.44 20.53 -16.17
C GLY A 240 4.62 20.25 -15.25
N TYR A 241 5.33 19.14 -15.41
CA TYR A 241 6.48 18.79 -14.58
C TYR A 241 7.79 19.18 -15.27
N THR A 242 8.47 20.20 -14.74
CA THR A 242 9.82 20.56 -15.20
C THR A 242 10.84 19.87 -14.31
N LEU A 243 11.41 18.77 -14.81
CA LEU A 243 12.36 17.92 -14.09
C LEU A 243 13.80 18.16 -14.56
N THR A 244 14.76 18.07 -13.64
CA THR A 244 16.19 18.04 -13.98
C THR A 244 16.58 16.69 -14.62
N ALA A 245 17.75 16.64 -15.27
CA ALA A 245 18.28 15.38 -15.83
C ALA A 245 18.37 14.28 -14.75
N ASP A 246 18.89 14.60 -13.56
CA ASP A 246 19.00 13.65 -12.44
C ASP A 246 17.62 13.16 -11.97
N GLN A 247 16.61 14.04 -11.94
CA GLN A 247 15.24 13.67 -11.59
C GLN A 247 14.60 12.76 -12.65
N LEU A 248 14.85 13.01 -13.93
CA LEU A 248 14.36 12.17 -15.04
C LEU A 248 15.00 10.78 -15.00
N VAL A 249 16.32 10.71 -14.73
CA VAL A 249 17.04 9.46 -14.50
C VAL A 249 16.45 8.72 -13.29
N TYR A 250 16.25 9.42 -12.17
CA TYR A 250 15.65 8.87 -10.96
C TYR A 250 14.26 8.27 -11.24
N ALA A 251 13.42 9.01 -11.98
CA ALA A 251 12.07 8.61 -12.34
C ALA A 251 12.08 7.37 -13.24
N LYS A 252 12.92 7.38 -14.28
CA LYS A 252 13.07 6.25 -15.21
C LYS A 252 13.54 4.98 -14.52
N GLN A 253 14.56 5.05 -13.66
CA GLN A 253 15.09 3.90 -12.91
C GLN A 253 14.05 3.29 -11.95
N ARG A 254 13.09 4.09 -11.48
CA ARG A 254 12.00 3.63 -10.60
C ARG A 254 10.72 3.30 -11.35
N ASN A 255 10.75 3.29 -12.68
CA ASN A 255 9.58 3.08 -13.54
C ASN A 255 8.42 4.03 -13.17
N LEU A 256 8.73 5.29 -12.92
CA LEU A 256 7.72 6.35 -12.74
C LEU A 256 7.45 6.95 -14.11
N ASP A 257 6.20 7.31 -14.39
CA ASP A 257 5.83 8.03 -15.61
C ASP A 257 4.95 9.23 -15.25
N ALA A 258 4.82 10.14 -16.21
CA ALA A 258 4.03 11.35 -16.03
C ALA A 258 2.55 11.00 -15.78
N ASP A 259 2.02 9.98 -16.47
CA ASP A 259 0.62 9.56 -16.33
C ASP A 259 0.24 9.16 -14.90
N MET A 260 1.14 8.53 -14.15
CA MET A 260 0.94 8.29 -12.71
C MET A 260 0.66 9.62 -11.99
N ALA A 261 1.45 10.66 -12.24
CA ALA A 261 1.30 11.97 -11.61
C ALA A 261 0.00 12.67 -12.05
N ARG A 262 -0.30 12.64 -13.37
CA ARG A 262 -1.53 13.22 -13.92
C ARG A 262 -2.78 12.59 -13.35
N GLN A 263 -2.85 11.26 -13.23
CA GLN A 263 -4.04 10.60 -12.70
C GLN A 263 -4.39 11.04 -11.27
N TRP A 264 -3.38 11.38 -10.46
CA TRP A 264 -3.59 11.94 -9.12
C TRP A 264 -4.04 13.40 -9.17
N LYS A 265 -3.47 14.19 -10.09
CA LYS A 265 -3.90 15.57 -10.33
C LYS A 265 -5.36 15.65 -10.81
N ASP A 266 -5.77 14.72 -11.67
CA ASP A 266 -7.14 14.62 -12.21
C ASP A 266 -8.18 14.37 -11.10
N VAL A 267 -7.79 13.75 -9.98
CA VAL A 267 -8.66 13.54 -8.80
C VAL A 267 -8.45 14.58 -7.70
N GLY A 268 -7.70 15.65 -7.98
CA GLY A 268 -7.52 16.80 -7.08
C GLY A 268 -6.28 16.74 -6.18
N HIS A 269 -5.35 15.80 -6.39
CA HIS A 269 -4.11 15.73 -5.64
C HIS A 269 -2.92 16.25 -6.45
N ASP A 270 -2.34 17.37 -6.01
CA ASP A 270 -1.08 17.86 -6.56
C ASP A 270 0.09 17.02 -6.03
N VAL A 271 0.81 16.37 -6.95
CA VAL A 271 1.85 15.40 -6.64
C VAL A 271 3.14 15.73 -7.35
N ASP A 272 4.21 15.96 -6.60
CA ASP A 272 5.56 16.01 -7.15
C ASP A 272 6.13 14.59 -7.38
N LEU A 273 7.35 14.53 -7.93
CA LEU A 273 8.02 13.28 -8.25
C LEU A 273 8.24 12.37 -7.01
N GLU A 274 8.52 12.96 -5.85
CA GLU A 274 8.71 12.20 -4.61
C GLU A 274 7.41 11.57 -4.13
N LYS A 275 6.30 12.33 -4.22
CA LYS A 275 4.95 11.83 -3.93
C LYS A 275 4.54 10.73 -4.91
N VAL A 276 4.84 10.85 -6.20
CA VAL A 276 4.56 9.79 -7.19
C VAL A 276 5.28 8.49 -6.79
N TYR A 277 6.56 8.59 -6.40
CA TYR A 277 7.31 7.44 -5.88
C TYR A 277 6.68 6.87 -4.59
N TRP A 278 6.32 7.73 -3.65
CA TRP A 278 5.71 7.36 -2.37
C TRP A 278 4.37 6.63 -2.53
N ILE A 279 3.51 7.12 -3.44
CA ILE A 279 2.21 6.55 -3.82
C ILE A 279 2.42 5.17 -4.42
N LYS A 280 3.33 5.06 -5.40
CA LYS A 280 3.65 3.81 -6.08
C LYS A 280 4.11 2.75 -5.07
N GLY A 281 5.01 3.11 -4.16
CA GLY A 281 5.49 2.21 -3.09
C GLY A 281 4.40 1.72 -2.14
N ARG A 282 3.28 2.45 -2.03
CA ARG A 282 2.13 2.09 -1.19
C ARG A 282 0.98 1.48 -1.98
N ASN A 283 1.14 1.35 -3.30
CA ASN A 283 0.12 0.85 -4.21
C ASN A 283 -1.22 1.61 -4.03
N LEU A 284 -1.16 2.92 -3.83
CA LEU A 284 -2.36 3.75 -3.77
C LEU A 284 -2.92 3.93 -5.18
N LYS A 285 -4.24 4.06 -5.28
CA LYS A 285 -4.94 4.23 -6.56
C LYS A 285 -5.79 5.50 -6.53
N PRO A 286 -5.80 6.30 -7.62
CA PRO A 286 -6.68 7.46 -7.75
C PRO A 286 -8.17 7.14 -7.54
N ALA A 287 -8.61 5.95 -7.95
CA ALA A 287 -9.98 5.47 -7.74
C ALA A 287 -10.40 5.50 -6.26
N SER A 288 -9.49 5.16 -5.33
CA SER A 288 -9.80 5.22 -3.90
C SER A 288 -10.08 6.65 -3.42
N ALA A 289 -9.38 7.67 -3.95
CA ALA A 289 -9.69 9.06 -3.62
C ALA A 289 -11.09 9.45 -4.07
N VAL A 290 -11.50 9.00 -5.26
CA VAL A 290 -12.85 9.24 -5.80
C VAL A 290 -13.93 8.56 -4.94
N GLU A 291 -13.72 7.30 -4.58
CA GLU A 291 -14.66 6.53 -3.74
C GLU A 291 -14.84 7.18 -2.35
N TRP A 292 -13.75 7.57 -1.70
CA TRP A 292 -13.82 8.28 -0.41
C TRP A 292 -14.49 9.64 -0.52
N LYS A 293 -14.27 10.37 -1.62
CA LYS A 293 -14.97 11.64 -1.89
C LYS A 293 -16.47 11.45 -2.09
N GLN A 294 -16.90 10.35 -2.71
CA GLN A 294 -18.32 9.98 -2.82
C GLN A 294 -18.94 9.66 -1.45
N ALA A 295 -18.16 9.06 -0.55
CA ALA A 295 -18.51 8.90 0.85
C ALA A 295 -18.44 10.20 1.67
N LYS A 296 -18.17 11.35 1.02
CA LYS A 296 -18.04 12.70 1.60
C LYS A 296 -16.78 12.95 2.43
N TYR A 297 -15.74 12.15 2.23
CA TYR A 297 -14.42 12.38 2.83
C TYR A 297 -13.44 12.88 1.76
N ASP A 298 -12.94 14.11 1.92
CA ASP A 298 -11.89 14.67 1.06
C ASP A 298 -10.52 14.37 1.70
N LEU A 299 -9.98 13.19 1.40
CA LEU A 299 -8.81 12.63 2.08
C LEU A 299 -7.49 13.05 1.44
N THR A 300 -6.50 13.41 2.26
CA THR A 300 -5.10 13.54 1.84
C THR A 300 -4.49 12.19 1.42
N LEU A 301 -3.32 12.20 0.77
CA LEU A 301 -2.61 10.97 0.39
C LEU A 301 -2.23 10.13 1.61
N GLU A 302 -1.81 10.79 2.69
CA GLU A 302 -1.47 10.18 3.96
C GLU A 302 -2.70 9.53 4.60
N GLU A 303 -3.86 10.20 4.56
CA GLU A 303 -5.12 9.64 5.03
C GLU A 303 -5.62 8.48 4.17
N LEU A 304 -5.48 8.56 2.84
CA LEU A 304 -5.77 7.45 1.93
C LEU A 304 -4.91 6.22 2.26
N TYR A 305 -3.64 6.44 2.58
CA TYR A 305 -2.79 5.36 3.08
C TYR A 305 -3.24 4.86 4.46
N TRP A 306 -3.64 5.76 5.35
CA TRP A 306 -4.11 5.43 6.69
C TRP A 306 -5.36 4.55 6.66
N VAL A 307 -6.39 4.92 5.87
CA VAL A 307 -7.63 4.14 5.74
C VAL A 307 -7.35 2.79 5.09
N LYS A 308 -6.52 2.75 4.04
CA LYS A 308 -6.09 1.51 3.40
C LYS A 308 -5.37 0.57 4.37
N SER A 309 -4.44 1.10 5.17
CA SER A 309 -3.66 0.31 6.13
C SER A 309 -4.51 -0.31 7.25
N ARG A 310 -5.69 0.28 7.52
CA ARG A 310 -6.69 -0.20 8.49
C ARG A 310 -7.82 -0.98 7.85
N ASN A 311 -7.72 -1.22 6.54
CA ASN A 311 -8.75 -1.88 5.74
C ASN A 311 -10.10 -1.16 5.84
N LEU A 312 -10.13 0.15 6.07
CA LEU A 312 -11.37 0.92 6.06
C LEU A 312 -11.86 1.07 4.63
N ASP A 313 -13.17 1.08 4.48
CA ASP A 313 -13.85 1.04 3.21
C ASP A 313 -14.93 2.14 3.15
N PRO A 314 -15.03 2.87 2.03
CA PRO A 314 -15.99 3.98 1.88
C PRO A 314 -17.46 3.53 1.93
N ASP A 315 -17.79 2.29 1.53
CA ASP A 315 -19.18 1.79 1.62
C ASP A 315 -19.61 1.69 3.09
N SER A 316 -18.70 1.27 3.98
CA SER A 316 -18.99 1.27 5.41
C SER A 316 -19.31 2.67 5.94
N ALA A 317 -18.65 3.72 5.43
CA ALA A 317 -18.92 5.08 5.85
C ALA A 317 -20.28 5.57 5.34
N ILE A 318 -20.62 5.22 4.09
CA ILE A 318 -21.94 5.48 3.49
C ILE A 318 -23.05 4.79 4.31
N ASP A 319 -22.85 3.52 4.68
CA ASP A 319 -23.81 2.75 5.48
C ASP A 319 -24.06 3.40 6.86
N TRP A 320 -23.01 3.87 7.53
CA TRP A 320 -23.14 4.57 8.82
C TRP A 320 -23.88 5.90 8.67
N ALA A 321 -23.57 6.67 7.62
CA ALA A 321 -24.29 7.90 7.31
C ALA A 321 -25.79 7.64 7.05
N GLN A 322 -26.12 6.58 6.31
CA GLN A 322 -27.52 6.16 6.07
C GLN A 322 -28.22 5.69 7.35
N ALA A 323 -27.49 5.07 8.28
CA ALA A 323 -28.00 4.75 9.62
C ALA A 323 -28.22 5.99 10.49
N GLY A 324 -27.73 7.16 10.07
CA GLY A 324 -27.87 8.45 10.73
C GLY A 324 -26.70 8.81 11.64
N TYR A 325 -25.51 8.24 11.39
CA TYR A 325 -24.28 8.55 12.10
C TYR A 325 -23.29 9.21 11.13
N ASP A 326 -23.00 10.47 11.37
CA ASP A 326 -21.96 11.21 10.65
C ASP A 326 -20.64 10.98 11.40
N LEU A 327 -19.77 10.13 10.86
CA LEU A 327 -18.58 9.64 11.55
C LEU A 327 -17.32 10.29 10.98
N ASP A 328 -16.36 10.65 11.83
CA ASP A 328 -15.00 10.92 11.32
C ASP A 328 -14.21 9.61 11.06
N LEU A 329 -12.97 9.73 10.56
CA LEU A 329 -12.12 8.57 10.26
C LEU A 329 -11.76 7.75 11.50
N ASP A 330 -11.54 8.40 12.64
CA ASP A 330 -11.19 7.74 13.90
C ASP A 330 -12.41 6.99 14.45
N GLU A 331 -13.60 7.56 14.32
CA GLU A 331 -14.87 6.93 14.68
C GLU A 331 -15.20 5.76 13.75
N LEU A 332 -14.97 5.87 12.44
CA LEU A 332 -15.08 4.73 11.50
C LEU A 332 -14.16 3.58 11.89
N TYR A 333 -12.92 3.90 12.26
CA TYR A 333 -12.00 2.90 12.80
C TYR A 333 -12.47 2.33 14.14
N TRP A 334 -13.04 3.17 15.01
CA TRP A 334 -13.54 2.78 16.31
C TRP A 334 -14.72 1.79 16.21
N VAL A 335 -15.69 2.04 15.33
CA VAL A 335 -16.84 1.15 15.11
C VAL A 335 -16.40 -0.16 14.48
N LYS A 336 -15.49 -0.12 13.50
CA LYS A 336 -14.92 -1.32 12.87
C LYS A 336 -14.15 -2.18 13.87
N SER A 337 -13.26 -1.59 14.66
CA SER A 337 -12.44 -2.32 15.64
C SER A 337 -13.27 -2.99 16.75
N ARG A 338 -14.49 -2.49 17.01
CA ARG A 338 -15.48 -3.09 17.93
C ARG A 338 -16.51 -3.96 17.24
N ASN A 339 -16.36 -4.14 15.93
CA ASN A 339 -17.24 -4.92 15.07
C ASN A 339 -18.71 -4.48 15.19
N LEU A 340 -18.95 -3.17 15.32
CA LEU A 340 -20.31 -2.62 15.32
C LEU A 340 -20.84 -2.59 13.89
N ASP A 341 -22.14 -2.86 13.76
CA ASP A 341 -22.83 -2.90 12.49
C ASP A 341 -24.03 -1.95 12.46
N THR A 342 -24.34 -1.44 11.28
CA THR A 342 -25.43 -0.50 11.03
C THR A 342 -26.81 -1.17 11.15
N VAL A 343 -26.90 -2.49 10.95
CA VAL A 343 -28.15 -3.26 11.09
C VAL A 343 -28.69 -3.16 12.52
N SER A 344 -27.83 -3.36 13.52
CA SER A 344 -28.16 -3.17 14.93
C SER A 344 -28.57 -1.73 15.23
N ALA A 345 -27.81 -0.75 14.73
CA ALA A 345 -28.10 0.67 14.95
C ALA A 345 -29.48 1.08 14.40
N VAL A 346 -29.80 0.65 13.17
CA VAL A 346 -31.11 0.88 12.53
C VAL A 346 -32.23 0.16 13.28
N ALA A 347 -32.00 -1.06 13.75
CA ALA A 347 -32.98 -1.81 14.53
C ALA A 347 -33.33 -1.10 15.85
N TRP A 348 -32.36 -0.55 16.55
CA TRP A 348 -32.58 0.23 17.78
C TRP A 348 -33.37 1.51 17.51
N LYS A 349 -33.02 2.23 16.43
CA LYS A 349 -33.78 3.40 15.98
C LYS A 349 -35.24 3.06 15.68
N LYS A 350 -35.49 1.95 14.97
CA LYS A 350 -36.85 1.44 14.69
C LYS A 350 -37.61 1.03 15.94
N ALA A 351 -36.91 0.54 16.98
CA ALA A 351 -37.50 0.27 18.28
C ALA A 351 -37.81 1.54 19.10
N GLY A 352 -37.40 2.72 18.61
CA GLY A 352 -37.65 4.02 19.23
C GLY A 352 -36.48 4.55 20.07
N TYR A 353 -35.28 3.98 19.96
CA TYR A 353 -34.10 4.39 20.72
C TYR A 353 -33.08 5.05 19.78
N THR A 354 -32.74 6.30 20.06
CA THR A 354 -31.63 6.99 19.39
C THR A 354 -30.38 6.79 20.24
N LEU A 355 -29.48 5.92 19.77
CA LEU A 355 -28.27 5.55 20.50
C LEU A 355 -27.06 6.29 19.92
N ASN A 356 -26.11 6.69 20.75
CA ASN A 356 -24.77 7.07 20.30
C ASN A 356 -23.87 5.82 20.17
N LEU A 357 -22.66 5.99 19.63
CA LEU A 357 -21.72 4.89 19.40
C LEU A 357 -21.36 4.10 20.67
N GLU A 358 -21.15 4.79 21.78
CA GLU A 358 -20.83 4.14 23.06
C GLU A 358 -22.02 3.33 23.59
N GLN A 359 -23.25 3.84 23.43
CA GLN A 359 -24.46 3.11 23.76
C GLN A 359 -24.65 1.88 22.87
N LEU A 360 -24.37 1.98 21.56
CA LEU A 360 -24.38 0.82 20.65
C LEU A 360 -23.39 -0.26 21.08
N TYR A 361 -22.18 0.15 21.48
CA TYR A 361 -21.18 -0.77 22.01
C TYR A 361 -21.66 -1.43 23.31
N ARG A 362 -22.25 -0.67 24.23
CA ARG A 362 -22.80 -1.20 25.49
C ARG A 362 -23.96 -2.17 25.29
N VAL A 363 -24.92 -1.89 24.40
CA VAL A 363 -26.04 -2.82 24.14
C VAL A 363 -25.54 -4.13 23.54
N LYS A 364 -24.57 -4.05 22.62
CA LYS A 364 -23.92 -5.24 22.06
C LYS A 364 -23.20 -6.04 23.14
N GLY A 365 -22.35 -5.40 23.96
CA GLY A 365 -21.58 -6.06 25.01
C GLY A 365 -22.44 -6.71 26.11
N ARG A 366 -23.67 -6.22 26.31
CA ARG A 366 -24.65 -6.79 27.26
C ARG A 366 -25.68 -7.70 26.58
N SER A 367 -25.49 -8.03 25.30
CA SER A 367 -26.39 -8.83 24.46
C SER A 367 -27.85 -8.35 24.51
N LEU A 368 -28.09 -7.05 24.72
CA LEU A 368 -29.43 -6.49 24.79
C LEU A 368 -29.99 -6.42 23.36
N ASP A 369 -31.15 -7.03 23.14
CA ASP A 369 -31.80 -7.06 21.83
C ASP A 369 -33.02 -6.12 21.76
N THR A 370 -33.33 -5.68 20.54
CA THR A 370 -34.46 -4.79 20.27
C THR A 370 -35.81 -5.49 20.39
N ALA A 371 -35.86 -6.82 20.26
CA ALA A 371 -37.08 -7.61 20.41
C ALA A 371 -37.62 -7.54 21.85
N SER A 372 -36.73 -7.59 22.84
CA SER A 372 -37.03 -7.40 24.26
C SER A 372 -37.58 -6.01 24.53
N ALA A 373 -36.95 -4.97 23.97
CA ALA A 373 -37.42 -3.59 24.10
C ALA A 373 -38.83 -3.40 23.52
N VAL A 374 -39.08 -3.95 22.32
CA VAL A 374 -40.41 -3.94 21.68
C VAL A 374 -41.43 -4.75 22.50
N ALA A 375 -41.03 -5.88 23.07
CA ALA A 375 -41.89 -6.71 23.90
C ALA A 375 -42.31 -6.01 25.20
N TRP A 376 -41.40 -5.29 25.86
CA TRP A 376 -41.71 -4.45 27.02
C TRP A 376 -42.72 -3.35 26.68
N LYS A 377 -42.51 -2.66 25.55
CA LYS A 377 -43.46 -1.66 25.05
C LYS A 377 -44.85 -2.26 24.81
N LYS A 378 -44.93 -3.46 24.21
CA LYS A 378 -46.20 -4.21 24.02
C LYS A 378 -46.84 -4.69 25.33
N ALA A 379 -46.05 -4.84 26.39
CA ALA A 379 -46.55 -5.18 27.72
C ALA A 379 -47.04 -3.94 28.50
N GLY A 380 -46.96 -2.74 27.92
CA GLY A 380 -47.39 -1.49 28.54
C GLY A 380 -46.25 -0.65 29.15
N TYR A 381 -45.00 -1.08 29.03
CA TYR A 381 -43.85 -0.43 29.68
C TYR A 381 -42.99 0.28 28.63
N ALA A 382 -43.05 1.61 28.61
CA ALA A 382 -42.17 2.45 27.81
C ALA A 382 -40.84 2.64 28.54
N LEU A 383 -39.90 1.70 28.34
CA LEU A 383 -38.62 1.70 29.05
C LEU A 383 -37.58 2.57 28.34
N ASP A 384 -36.76 3.28 29.10
CA ASP A 384 -35.49 3.82 28.59
C ASP A 384 -34.39 2.75 28.57
N LEU A 385 -33.19 3.11 28.08
CA LEU A 385 -32.10 2.16 27.95
C LEU A 385 -31.57 1.64 29.30
N ASP A 386 -31.52 2.48 30.32
CA ASP A 386 -31.03 2.08 31.65
C ASP A 386 -32.04 1.17 32.34
N GLN A 387 -33.33 1.43 32.18
CA GLN A 387 -34.41 0.56 32.61
C GLN A 387 -34.37 -0.79 31.88
N LEU A 388 -34.08 -0.82 30.58
CA LEU A 388 -33.88 -2.08 29.85
C LEU A 388 -32.71 -2.89 30.41
N TYR A 389 -31.59 -2.24 30.76
CA TYR A 389 -30.49 -2.91 31.45
C TYR A 389 -30.91 -3.44 32.82
N TRP A 390 -31.70 -2.64 33.55
CA TRP A 390 -32.18 -3.00 34.89
C TRP A 390 -33.09 -4.24 34.88
N VAL A 391 -34.09 -4.28 33.98
CA VAL A 391 -35.01 -5.43 33.86
C VAL A 391 -34.28 -6.68 33.38
N LYS A 392 -33.33 -6.52 32.44
CA LYS A 392 -32.51 -7.64 31.95
C LYS A 392 -31.60 -8.20 33.04
N GLY A 393 -30.91 -7.34 33.79
CA GLY A 393 -30.02 -7.75 34.89
C GLY A 393 -30.75 -8.48 36.02
N ARG A 394 -32.07 -8.24 36.16
CA ARG A 394 -32.94 -8.92 37.12
C ARG A 394 -33.76 -10.07 36.52
N ASN A 395 -33.51 -10.43 35.26
CA ASN A 395 -34.21 -11.49 34.53
C ASN A 395 -35.75 -11.31 34.51
N LEU A 396 -36.22 -10.06 34.55
CA LEU A 396 -37.65 -9.77 34.42
C LEU A 396 -38.08 -10.00 32.96
N ARG A 397 -39.30 -10.51 32.78
CA ARG A 397 -39.81 -10.91 31.46
C ARG A 397 -41.05 -10.08 31.08
N PRO A 398 -41.08 -9.49 29.86
CA PRO A 398 -42.27 -8.79 29.37
C PRO A 398 -43.55 -9.63 29.40
N LYS A 399 -43.42 -10.94 29.14
CA LYS A 399 -44.54 -11.90 29.18
C LYS A 399 -45.16 -11.97 30.58
N THR A 400 -44.34 -11.97 31.63
CA THR A 400 -44.81 -11.98 33.03
C THR A 400 -45.50 -10.67 33.38
N ALA A 401 -44.91 -9.54 32.99
CA ALA A 401 -45.51 -8.22 33.19
C ALA A 401 -46.89 -8.09 32.52
N ARG A 402 -47.01 -8.54 31.27
CA ARG A 402 -48.28 -8.60 30.54
C ARG A 402 -49.30 -9.51 31.22
N ALA A 403 -48.87 -10.66 31.74
CA ALA A 403 -49.77 -11.60 32.42
C ALA A 403 -50.36 -10.98 33.70
N TRP A 404 -49.57 -10.24 34.49
CA TRP A 404 -50.07 -9.47 35.63
C TRP A 404 -51.12 -8.43 35.22
N SER A 405 -50.84 -7.66 34.17
CA SER A 405 -51.79 -6.67 33.62
C SER A 405 -53.11 -7.32 33.16
N GLN A 406 -53.05 -8.47 32.49
CA GLN A 406 -54.23 -9.21 32.00
C GLN A 406 -55.16 -9.69 33.12
N ILE A 407 -54.62 -9.99 34.30
CA ILE A 407 -55.42 -10.34 35.48
C ILE A 407 -55.73 -9.11 36.33
N GLY A 408 -55.51 -7.89 35.83
CA GLY A 408 -55.93 -6.63 36.45
C GLY A 408 -54.99 -6.08 37.53
N TYR A 409 -53.72 -6.48 37.55
CA TYR A 409 -52.68 -5.83 38.37
C TYR A 409 -51.79 -4.98 37.47
N ASP A 410 -51.86 -3.67 37.63
CA ASP A 410 -50.95 -2.73 36.96
C ASP A 410 -49.73 -2.50 37.85
N LEU A 411 -48.63 -3.19 37.55
CA LEU A 411 -47.44 -3.22 38.39
C LEU A 411 -46.37 -2.30 37.82
N ASP A 412 -45.67 -1.54 38.65
CA ASP A 412 -44.42 -0.90 38.22
C ASP A 412 -43.25 -1.91 38.16
N LEU A 413 -42.09 -1.49 37.66
CA LEU A 413 -40.91 -2.36 37.55
C LEU A 413 -40.41 -2.91 38.89
N GLU A 414 -40.52 -2.12 39.96
CA GLU A 414 -40.06 -2.51 41.29
C GLU A 414 -41.04 -3.52 41.92
N GLN A 415 -42.34 -3.33 41.73
CA GLN A 415 -43.37 -4.28 42.11
C GLN A 415 -43.23 -5.59 41.34
N LEU A 416 -42.96 -5.55 40.03
CA LEU A 416 -42.65 -6.76 39.25
C LEU A 416 -41.45 -7.51 39.84
N TYR A 417 -40.37 -6.79 40.17
CA TYR A 417 -39.21 -7.39 40.81
C TYR A 417 -39.54 -7.99 42.18
N LYS A 418 -40.33 -7.29 43.00
CA LYS A 418 -40.79 -7.79 44.30
C LYS A 418 -41.61 -9.08 44.16
N THR A 419 -42.57 -9.15 43.22
CA THR A 419 -43.34 -10.37 42.97
C THR A 419 -42.43 -11.55 42.61
N GLN A 420 -41.47 -11.33 41.70
CA GLN A 420 -40.50 -12.36 41.33
C GLN A 420 -39.62 -12.79 42.50
N SER A 421 -39.10 -11.85 43.29
CA SER A 421 -38.24 -12.14 44.45
C SER A 421 -38.96 -12.93 45.54
N ARG A 422 -40.29 -12.79 45.63
CA ARG A 422 -41.17 -13.49 46.57
C ARG A 422 -41.77 -14.77 45.98
N ASN A 423 -41.33 -15.18 44.78
CA ASN A 423 -41.88 -16.34 44.05
C ASN A 423 -43.41 -16.29 43.93
N LEU A 424 -43.96 -15.09 43.69
CA LEU A 424 -45.36 -14.87 43.44
C LEU A 424 -45.58 -14.72 41.94
N SER A 425 -46.44 -15.57 41.38
CA SER A 425 -46.73 -15.61 39.95
C SER A 425 -48.11 -15.03 39.59
N PRO A 426 -48.29 -14.53 38.35
CA PRO A 426 -49.61 -14.17 37.85
C PRO A 426 -50.61 -15.34 37.89
N GLY A 427 -50.14 -16.58 37.76
CA GLY A 427 -50.98 -17.78 37.82
C GLY A 427 -51.65 -17.93 39.18
N GLU A 428 -50.85 -17.87 40.25
CA GLU A 428 -51.35 -17.95 41.64
C GLU A 428 -52.33 -16.81 41.95
N ALA A 429 -52.01 -15.58 41.56
CA ALA A 429 -52.92 -14.44 41.75
C ALA A 429 -54.24 -14.60 40.95
N GLY A 430 -54.16 -15.18 39.75
CA GLY A 430 -55.33 -15.48 38.93
C GLY A 430 -56.24 -16.56 39.54
N GLU A 431 -55.68 -17.55 40.23
CA GLU A 431 -56.45 -18.56 40.96
C GLU A 431 -57.24 -17.95 42.13
N TRP A 432 -56.66 -17.00 42.86
CA TRP A 432 -57.39 -16.25 43.89
C TRP A 432 -58.57 -15.46 43.31
N LYS A 433 -58.39 -14.83 42.13
CA LYS A 433 -59.52 -14.19 41.43
C LYS A 433 -60.60 -15.19 41.03
N LYS A 434 -60.23 -16.38 40.55
CA LYS A 434 -61.19 -17.45 40.24
C LYS A 434 -61.94 -17.95 41.48
N ALA A 435 -61.32 -17.89 42.65
CA ALA A 435 -61.92 -18.21 43.94
C ALA A 435 -62.83 -17.07 44.50
N ASN A 436 -63.07 -16.02 43.70
CA ASN A 436 -63.87 -14.83 44.03
C ASN A 436 -63.23 -13.91 45.09
N TYR A 437 -61.88 -13.91 45.18
CA TYR A 437 -61.13 -12.96 46.01
C TYR A 437 -60.49 -11.87 45.14
N ASN A 438 -60.84 -10.61 45.40
CA ASN A 438 -60.18 -9.46 44.76
C ASN A 438 -59.08 -8.91 45.69
N LEU A 439 -57.93 -9.56 45.65
CA LEU A 439 -56.82 -9.28 46.56
C LEU A 439 -55.96 -8.12 46.08
N SER A 440 -55.40 -7.36 47.02
CA SER A 440 -54.29 -6.46 46.74
C SER A 440 -52.98 -7.25 46.59
N LEU A 441 -51.92 -6.58 46.12
CA LEU A 441 -50.61 -7.21 46.04
C LEU A 441 -50.04 -7.55 47.44
N GLU A 442 -50.35 -6.72 48.44
CA GLU A 442 -49.93 -6.97 49.82
C GLU A 442 -50.65 -8.18 50.42
N ASP A 443 -51.96 -8.31 50.17
CA ASP A 443 -52.72 -9.49 50.58
C ASP A 443 -52.13 -10.79 50.01
N LEU A 444 -51.75 -10.78 48.72
CA LEU A 444 -51.10 -11.91 48.09
C LEU A 444 -49.74 -12.22 48.72
N TYR A 445 -48.98 -11.19 49.11
CA TYR A 445 -47.72 -11.37 49.82
C TYR A 445 -47.91 -12.00 51.20
N ASP A 446 -48.90 -11.57 51.95
CA ASP A 446 -49.21 -12.12 53.26
C ASP A 446 -49.70 -13.57 53.16
N LEU A 447 -50.63 -13.87 52.24
CA LEU A 447 -51.09 -15.24 52.00
C LEU A 447 -49.94 -16.16 51.62
N LYS A 448 -49.02 -15.70 50.74
CA LYS A 448 -47.82 -16.47 50.37
C LYS A 448 -46.90 -16.67 51.57
N ARG A 449 -46.66 -15.64 52.38
CA ARG A 449 -45.83 -15.69 53.60
C ARG A 449 -46.35 -16.71 54.61
N TYR A 450 -47.68 -16.79 54.77
CA TYR A 450 -48.33 -17.73 55.69
C TYR A 450 -48.73 -19.06 55.03
N ASN A 451 -48.26 -19.33 53.81
CA ASN A 451 -48.50 -20.56 53.06
C ASN A 451 -50.00 -20.92 52.92
N VAL A 452 -50.82 -19.88 52.71
CA VAL A 452 -52.25 -20.00 52.42
C VAL A 452 -52.41 -20.10 50.90
N SER A 453 -52.98 -21.20 50.42
CA SER A 453 -53.22 -21.41 48.98
C SER A 453 -54.60 -20.93 48.53
N SER A 454 -54.73 -20.64 47.24
CA SER A 454 -56.00 -20.37 46.56
C SER A 454 -57.01 -21.49 46.80
N ASP A 455 -56.59 -22.76 46.73
CA ASP A 455 -57.42 -23.93 47.05
C ASP A 455 -57.95 -23.91 48.50
N TYR A 456 -57.12 -23.48 49.45
CA TYR A 456 -57.54 -23.34 50.84
C TYR A 456 -58.61 -22.26 50.98
N GLY A 457 -58.43 -21.10 50.35
CA GLY A 457 -59.44 -20.04 50.33
C GLY A 457 -60.72 -20.44 49.57
N ALA A 458 -60.58 -21.14 48.45
CA ALA A 458 -61.67 -21.62 47.60
C ALA A 458 -62.51 -22.69 48.29
N ALA A 459 -61.90 -23.54 49.13
CA ALA A 459 -62.61 -24.51 49.96
C ALA A 459 -63.65 -23.86 50.90
N PHE A 460 -63.53 -22.55 51.13
CA PHE A 460 -64.45 -21.77 51.96
C PHE A 460 -65.32 -20.79 51.18
N SER A 461 -65.19 -20.75 49.85
CA SER A 461 -66.07 -19.96 48.99
C SER A 461 -67.40 -20.69 48.85
N ASN A 462 -68.36 -20.36 49.72
CA ASN A 462 -69.73 -20.87 49.66
C ASN A 462 -70.65 -19.73 49.21
N PRO A 463 -71.44 -19.87 48.13
CA PRO A 463 -72.35 -18.82 47.66
C PRO A 463 -73.34 -18.32 48.71
N SER A 464 -73.59 -19.10 49.77
CA SER A 464 -74.50 -18.76 50.87
C SER A 464 -73.86 -17.92 51.99
N PHE A 465 -72.56 -17.65 51.92
CA PHE A 465 -71.82 -16.89 52.92
C PHE A 465 -70.85 -15.91 52.26
N GLU A 466 -70.55 -14.80 52.93
CA GLU A 466 -69.47 -13.92 52.49
C GLU A 466 -68.12 -14.67 52.47
N PRO A 467 -67.24 -14.40 51.48
CA PRO A 467 -65.87 -14.91 51.50
C PRO A 467 -65.15 -14.49 52.77
N LEU A 468 -64.28 -15.35 53.29
CA LEU A 468 -63.47 -14.99 54.46
C LEU A 468 -62.52 -13.86 54.09
N THR A 469 -62.15 -13.02 55.05
CA THR A 469 -61.09 -12.03 54.87
C THR A 469 -59.72 -12.71 54.82
N VAL A 470 -58.71 -12.00 54.29
CA VAL A 470 -57.31 -12.47 54.24
C VAL A 470 -56.80 -12.82 55.64
N ASP A 471 -57.05 -11.94 56.61
CA ASP A 471 -56.66 -12.15 58.01
C ASP A 471 -57.32 -13.40 58.62
N GLU A 472 -58.60 -13.65 58.31
CA GLU A 472 -59.30 -14.86 58.77
C GLU A 472 -58.69 -16.12 58.16
N LEU A 473 -58.40 -16.12 56.85
CA LEU A 473 -57.75 -17.25 56.19
C LEU A 473 -56.37 -17.53 56.80
N ILE A 474 -55.59 -16.49 57.08
CA ILE A 474 -54.28 -16.61 57.73
C ILE A 474 -54.43 -17.18 59.14
N LYS A 475 -55.34 -16.63 59.97
CA LYS A 475 -55.60 -17.11 61.34
C LYS A 475 -56.03 -18.58 61.37
N LEU A 476 -56.93 -18.97 60.47
CA LEU A 476 -57.39 -20.36 60.35
C LEU A 476 -56.26 -21.30 59.94
N LYS A 477 -55.43 -20.88 58.96
CA LYS A 477 -54.27 -21.64 58.53
C LYS A 477 -53.24 -21.81 59.66
N GLN A 478 -52.94 -20.74 60.39
CA GLN A 478 -52.04 -20.76 61.55
C GLN A 478 -52.56 -21.62 62.70
N SER A 479 -53.89 -21.69 62.85
CA SER A 479 -54.56 -22.57 63.83
C SER A 479 -54.63 -24.04 63.37
N ASN A 480 -53.99 -24.41 62.27
CA ASN A 480 -54.02 -25.75 61.67
C ASN A 480 -55.43 -26.26 61.35
N ILE A 481 -56.38 -25.36 61.10
CA ILE A 481 -57.76 -25.74 60.75
C ILE A 481 -57.76 -26.17 59.28
N SER A 482 -58.09 -27.44 59.04
CA SER A 482 -58.15 -27.97 57.67
C SER A 482 -59.36 -27.43 56.90
N ALA A 483 -59.25 -27.42 55.57
CA ALA A 483 -60.36 -27.10 54.68
C ALA A 483 -61.62 -27.94 54.97
N GLU A 484 -61.43 -29.22 55.26
CA GLU A 484 -62.51 -30.16 55.57
C GLU A 484 -63.16 -29.90 56.94
N THR A 485 -62.37 -29.49 57.92
CA THR A 485 -62.88 -29.13 59.26
C THR A 485 -63.79 -27.90 59.17
N LEU A 486 -63.39 -26.86 58.46
CA LEU A 486 -64.21 -25.65 58.34
C LEU A 486 -65.46 -25.86 57.48
N LYS A 487 -65.39 -26.68 56.41
CA LYS A 487 -66.58 -27.05 55.61
C LYS A 487 -67.69 -27.66 56.46
N LYS A 488 -67.34 -28.43 57.50
CA LYS A 488 -68.30 -28.99 58.46
C LYS A 488 -68.90 -27.91 59.37
N LEU A 489 -68.13 -26.89 59.72
CA LEU A 489 -68.53 -25.78 60.59
C LEU A 489 -69.35 -24.70 59.86
N ARG A 490 -69.09 -24.45 58.57
CA ARG A 490 -69.83 -23.49 57.71
C ARG A 490 -70.96 -24.16 56.90
N ARG A 491 -71.71 -25.10 57.50
CA ARG A 491 -72.97 -25.59 56.92
C ARG A 491 -74.11 -24.65 57.32
N PRO A 492 -75.03 -24.28 56.41
CA PRO A 492 -76.27 -23.64 56.83
C PRO A 492 -76.99 -24.60 57.78
N LYS A 493 -77.56 -24.06 58.87
CA LYS A 493 -78.39 -24.84 59.81
C LYS A 493 -79.43 -25.59 58.98
N GLN A 494 -79.48 -26.92 59.05
CA GLN A 494 -80.55 -27.65 58.38
C GLN A 494 -81.89 -27.17 58.96
N PRO A 495 -82.90 -26.85 58.13
CA PRO A 495 -84.24 -26.61 58.64
C PRO A 495 -84.69 -27.89 59.36
N GLY A 496 -84.98 -27.74 60.65
CA GLY A 496 -85.46 -28.82 61.50
C GLY A 496 -86.89 -29.19 61.21
#